data_AF-A0A401KLJ9-F1
#
_entry.id   AF-A0A401KLJ9-F1
#
_cell.length_a   1.000
_cell.length_b   1.000
_cell.length_c   1.000
_cell.angle_alpha   90.00
_cell.angle_beta   90.00
_cell.angle_gamma   90.00
#
_symmetry.space_group_name_H-M   'P 1'
#
loop_
_entity.id
_entity.type
_entity.pdbx_description
1 polymer ?
#
loop_
_entity_poly.entity_id
_entity_poly.type
_entity_poly.pdbx_seq_one_letter_code
_entity_poly.pdbx_strand_id
1 'polypeptide(L)'
;MQFSSLFLNIRFPSLKWPRGRYQQCTAPPSCSDGEENQLLHDKDVEHSFQLYWTSSHNGRGLSVHPLLFAIITLVNVVLFIITTTTMFSLPIVNQERKTCSEKEISSYSPVYDRLDIYRSEFRHNFSNYWPNNKPSIFQQMPSPEVDAAWDRISNQQAIPISAHEVRQLGYDPATVWPAPTDEFGPGIYYGVIDVFHQIHCLNMMRKSAFPAYYGDLREQYKHIPLKWDDHLLHCQYTVLRALMCHADVEVQVGQKFKGWPGLNMNFASTKSCRDFEQILTWKEANALKPKGPWTEYPDVPIIEQDPEGVLTPYGNHMGLEEWADSQGITLNIPPDLEWQPKHQHHHANDG
;
A
#
# COMPACT_ATOMS: atom_id res chain seq x y z
N MET A 1 -23.49 -25.32 -31.49
CA MET A 1 -23.43 -23.89 -31.08
C MET A 1 -22.04 -23.65 -30.50
N GLN A 2 -21.17 -22.98 -31.24
CA GLN A 2 -19.83 -22.60 -30.80
C GLN A 2 -19.96 -21.44 -29.81
N PHE A 3 -19.45 -21.61 -28.59
CA PHE A 3 -19.18 -20.50 -27.69
C PHE A 3 -17.90 -19.82 -28.17
N SER A 4 -18.03 -18.69 -28.86
CA SER A 4 -16.90 -17.81 -29.14
C SER A 4 -16.41 -17.22 -27.82
N SER A 5 -15.22 -17.62 -27.39
CA SER A 5 -14.50 -17.02 -26.27
C SER A 5 -14.09 -15.59 -26.63
N LEU A 6 -14.91 -14.61 -26.24
CA LEU A 6 -14.44 -13.23 -26.10
C LEU A 6 -13.50 -13.19 -24.89
N PHE A 7 -12.22 -13.45 -25.11
CA PHE A 7 -11.18 -12.96 -24.20
C PHE A 7 -11.15 -11.45 -24.35
N LEU A 8 -11.95 -10.73 -23.55
CA LEU A 8 -11.68 -9.32 -23.32
C LEU A 8 -10.27 -9.25 -22.73
N ASN A 9 -9.35 -8.67 -23.50
CA ASN A 9 -8.07 -8.18 -22.98
C ASN A 9 -8.42 -7.07 -21.97
N ILE A 10 -8.70 -7.44 -20.73
CA ILE A 10 -8.73 -6.51 -19.60
C ILE A 10 -7.27 -6.12 -19.38
N ARG A 11 -6.77 -5.17 -20.20
CA ARG A 11 -5.60 -4.40 -19.82
C ARG A 11 -6.07 -3.49 -18.71
N PHE A 12 -5.58 -3.73 -17.50
CA PHE A 12 -5.61 -2.69 -16.49
C PHE A 12 -5.05 -1.41 -17.15
N PRO A 13 -5.75 -0.25 -17.05
CA PRO A 13 -5.18 1.00 -17.54
C PRO A 13 -3.77 1.08 -17.00
N SER A 14 -2.80 1.30 -17.87
CA SER A 14 -1.39 1.19 -17.55
C SER A 14 -1.08 2.18 -16.43
N LEU A 15 -1.18 1.72 -15.18
CA LEU A 15 -0.44 2.27 -14.06
C LEU A 15 1.01 2.03 -14.45
N LYS A 16 1.58 2.95 -15.22
CA LYS A 16 3.02 3.07 -15.35
C LYS A 16 3.48 3.48 -13.96
N TRP A 17 3.76 2.50 -13.11
CA TRP A 17 4.38 2.75 -11.82
C TRP A 17 5.76 3.32 -12.13
N PRO A 18 6.02 4.62 -11.85
CA PRO A 18 7.36 5.15 -12.03
C PRO A 18 8.29 4.30 -11.19
N ARG A 19 9.34 3.74 -11.81
CA ARG A 19 10.37 2.98 -11.09
C ARG A 19 11.24 3.98 -10.32
N GLY A 20 10.69 4.54 -9.25
CA GLY A 20 11.46 5.31 -8.28
C GLY A 20 12.48 4.39 -7.62
N ARG A 21 13.73 4.86 -7.50
CA ARG A 21 14.72 4.22 -6.62
C ARG A 21 14.29 4.45 -5.17
N TYR A 22 13.42 3.60 -4.66
CA TYR A 22 13.16 3.54 -3.23
C TYR A 22 14.39 2.96 -2.52
N GLN A 23 14.81 3.61 -1.44
CA GLN A 23 15.87 3.14 -0.57
C GLN A 23 15.47 1.76 -0.02
N GLN A 24 16.37 0.77 -0.05
CA GLN A 24 16.09 -0.58 0.46
C GLN A 24 15.87 -0.52 1.97
N CYS A 25 14.59 -0.53 2.37
CA CYS A 25 14.15 -0.59 3.77
C CYS A 25 13.82 -2.04 4.15
N THR A 26 14.16 -2.46 5.36
CA THR A 26 13.71 -3.74 5.95
C THR A 26 12.70 -3.46 7.06
N ALA A 27 11.68 -4.32 7.19
CA ALA A 27 10.67 -4.25 8.24
C ALA A 27 11.30 -4.26 9.66
N PRO A 28 10.62 -3.69 10.68
CA PRO A 28 11.07 -3.81 12.06
C PRO A 28 11.26 -5.28 12.45
N PRO A 29 12.26 -5.62 13.28
CA PRO A 29 12.48 -7.00 13.69
C PRO A 29 11.24 -7.51 14.44
N SER A 30 10.56 -8.50 13.85
CA SER A 30 9.60 -9.33 14.56
C SER A 30 10.32 -9.97 15.75
N CYS A 31 9.67 -10.01 16.92
CA CYS A 31 10.18 -10.75 18.07
C CYS A 31 10.48 -12.20 17.62
N SER A 32 11.68 -12.65 17.94
CA SER A 32 12.24 -13.94 17.55
C SER A 32 11.36 -15.11 17.98
N ASP A 33 11.18 -16.08 17.09
CA ASP A 33 11.48 -17.47 17.40
C ASP A 33 12.17 -18.08 16.18
N GLY A 34 13.32 -18.70 16.42
CA GLY A 34 14.11 -19.33 15.38
C GLY A 34 13.41 -20.60 14.89
N GLU A 35 13.25 -20.71 13.58
CA GLU A 35 13.25 -22.01 12.92
C GLU A 35 13.73 -21.86 11.48
N GLU A 36 14.47 -22.87 11.10
CA GLU A 36 15.39 -22.97 9.96
C GLU A 36 14.60 -23.06 8.65
N ASN A 37 14.70 -22.04 7.78
CA ASN A 37 14.17 -22.12 6.43
C ASN A 37 15.09 -22.98 5.56
N GLN A 38 14.84 -24.29 5.52
CA GLN A 38 15.33 -25.14 4.44
C GLN A 38 14.60 -24.78 3.14
N LEU A 39 15.35 -24.18 2.23
CA LEU A 39 14.94 -23.95 0.85
C LEU A 39 14.68 -25.28 0.14
N LEU A 40 13.44 -25.50 -0.30
CA LEU A 40 13.08 -26.53 -1.25
C LEU A 40 13.64 -26.19 -2.63
N HIS A 41 14.90 -26.57 -2.86
CA HIS A 41 15.42 -26.84 -4.19
C HIS A 41 16.43 -27.98 -4.11
N ASP A 42 15.94 -29.18 -3.83
CA ASP A 42 16.68 -30.39 -4.14
C ASP A 42 16.27 -30.86 -5.54
N LYS A 43 17.15 -30.56 -6.50
CA LYS A 43 17.23 -31.20 -7.81
C LYS A 43 18.63 -31.80 -7.93
N ASP A 44 18.96 -32.77 -7.08
CA ASP A 44 20.01 -33.74 -7.37
C ASP A 44 19.29 -35.03 -7.83
N VAL A 45 18.96 -35.18 -9.12
CA VAL A 45 19.91 -35.54 -10.19
C VAL A 45 20.93 -36.56 -9.70
N GLU A 46 20.47 -37.80 -9.72
CA GLU A 46 21.21 -39.04 -9.62
C GLU A 46 22.35 -39.07 -10.66
N HIS A 47 23.55 -38.62 -10.28
CA HIS A 47 24.79 -38.92 -11.01
C HIS A 47 25.70 -39.79 -10.16
N SER A 48 25.58 -41.09 -10.42
CA SER A 48 26.49 -42.14 -9.99
C SER A 48 27.91 -41.90 -10.50
N PHE A 49 28.74 -41.24 -9.70
CA PHE A 49 30.18 -41.23 -9.89
C PHE A 49 30.79 -42.54 -9.36
N GLN A 50 30.79 -43.57 -10.21
CA GLN A 50 31.71 -44.71 -10.03
C GLN A 50 33.13 -44.21 -10.27
N LEU A 51 33.87 -43.98 -9.18
CA LEU A 51 35.31 -43.74 -9.23
C LEU A 51 36.04 -45.05 -9.55
N TYR A 52 36.34 -45.26 -10.84
CA TYR A 52 37.35 -46.21 -11.28
C TYR A 52 38.73 -45.73 -10.81
N TRP A 53 39.29 -46.41 -9.80
CA TRP A 53 40.70 -46.27 -9.46
C TRP A 53 41.55 -47.03 -10.48
N THR A 54 42.03 -46.35 -11.52
CA THR A 54 43.15 -46.87 -12.31
C THR A 54 44.46 -46.51 -11.60
N SER A 55 45.09 -47.52 -10.99
CA SER A 55 46.47 -47.41 -10.53
C SER A 55 47.40 -47.28 -11.74
N SER A 56 48.02 -46.11 -11.89
CA SER A 56 49.18 -45.92 -12.74
C SER A 56 50.28 -45.26 -11.92
N HIS A 57 51.14 -46.10 -11.34
CA HIS A 57 52.43 -45.67 -10.83
C HIS A 57 53.40 -45.55 -12.01
N ASN A 58 53.66 -44.31 -12.44
CA ASN A 58 54.96 -43.87 -12.96
C ASN A 58 54.94 -42.35 -13.21
N GLY A 59 55.07 -41.57 -12.14
CA GLY A 59 55.38 -40.15 -12.20
C GLY A 59 56.75 -39.90 -11.61
N ARG A 60 57.73 -39.59 -12.47
CA ARG A 60 59.04 -39.08 -12.05
C ARG A 60 58.81 -37.86 -11.13
N GLY A 61 59.32 -37.91 -9.91
CA GLY A 61 59.20 -36.81 -8.96
C GLY A 61 59.75 -35.53 -9.57
N LEU A 62 58.86 -34.57 -9.85
CA LEU A 62 59.27 -33.21 -10.14
C LEU A 62 59.89 -32.67 -8.86
N SER A 63 61.22 -32.60 -8.83
CA SER A 63 61.97 -31.87 -7.81
C SER A 63 61.62 -30.38 -7.95
N VAL A 64 60.53 -29.96 -7.31
CA VAL A 64 60.26 -28.55 -7.10
C VAL A 64 61.36 -28.03 -6.18
N HIS A 65 62.20 -27.14 -6.71
CA HIS A 65 63.31 -26.56 -5.97
C HIS A 65 62.78 -26.04 -4.62
N PRO A 66 63.41 -26.35 -3.48
CA PRO A 66 62.91 -25.98 -2.15
C PRO A 66 62.65 -24.48 -2.00
N LEU A 67 63.37 -23.67 -2.78
CA LEU A 67 63.17 -22.23 -2.89
C LEU A 67 61.81 -21.85 -3.52
N LEU A 68 61.40 -22.54 -4.58
CA LEU A 68 60.12 -22.32 -5.26
C LEU A 68 58.95 -22.72 -4.36
N PHE A 69 59.09 -23.83 -3.63
CA PHE A 69 58.10 -24.28 -2.64
C PHE A 69 57.96 -23.28 -1.48
N ALA A 70 59.08 -22.75 -0.98
CA ALA A 70 59.08 -21.71 0.05
C ALA A 70 58.42 -20.41 -0.44
N ILE A 71 58.69 -19.99 -1.68
CA ILE A 71 58.08 -18.80 -2.29
C ILE A 71 56.56 -18.97 -2.44
N ILE A 72 56.11 -20.11 -2.97
CA ILE A 72 54.67 -20.39 -3.13
C ILE A 72 53.98 -20.43 -1.76
N THR A 73 54.60 -21.03 -0.75
CA THR A 73 54.04 -21.07 0.61
C THR A 73 53.93 -19.67 1.20
N LEU A 74 54.95 -18.83 1.06
CA LEU A 74 54.94 -17.44 1.52
C LEU A 74 53.83 -16.63 0.83
N VAL A 75 53.68 -16.76 -0.49
CA VAL A 75 52.63 -16.07 -1.25
C VAL A 75 51.25 -16.50 -0.77
N ASN A 76 51.02 -17.79 -0.54
CA ASN A 76 49.73 -18.27 -0.02
C ASN A 76 49.44 -17.75 1.40
N VAL A 77 50.46 -17.69 2.27
CA VAL A 77 50.31 -17.11 3.62
C VAL A 77 49.98 -15.62 3.54
N VAL A 78 50.65 -14.87 2.66
CA VAL A 78 50.36 -13.44 2.46
C VAL A 78 48.96 -13.24 1.89
N LEU A 79 48.55 -14.03 0.90
CA LEU A 79 47.19 -13.98 0.35
C LEU A 79 46.14 -14.33 1.41
N PHE A 80 46.40 -15.32 2.26
CA PHE A 80 45.51 -15.69 3.38
C PHE A 80 45.41 -14.56 4.42
N ILE A 81 46.51 -13.89 4.75
CA ILE A 81 46.50 -12.75 5.66
C ILE A 81 45.74 -11.58 5.03
N ILE A 82 45.92 -11.31 3.74
CA ILE A 82 45.18 -10.24 3.03
C ILE A 82 43.69 -10.56 2.94
N THR A 83 43.29 -11.80 2.64
CA THR A 83 41.86 -12.17 2.57
C THR A 83 41.20 -12.17 3.94
N THR A 84 41.88 -12.67 4.98
CA THR A 84 41.35 -12.60 6.35
C THR A 84 41.26 -11.15 6.84
N THR A 85 42.32 -10.35 6.68
CA THR A 85 42.27 -8.93 7.07
C THR A 85 41.24 -8.15 6.26
N THR A 86 41.03 -8.42 4.98
CA THR A 86 39.94 -7.79 4.22
C THR A 86 38.56 -8.29 4.65
N MET A 87 38.36 -9.57 5.00
CA MET A 87 37.09 -10.03 5.56
C MET A 87 36.78 -9.46 6.96
N PHE A 88 37.80 -9.20 7.78
CA PHE A 88 37.63 -8.65 9.14
C PHE A 88 37.73 -7.12 9.22
N SER A 89 38.33 -6.46 8.22
CA SER A 89 38.50 -4.99 8.15
C SER A 89 37.57 -4.33 7.14
N LEU A 90 37.02 -5.07 6.17
CA LEU A 90 35.71 -4.67 5.66
C LEU A 90 34.85 -4.64 6.91
N PRO A 91 34.19 -3.51 7.25
CA PRO A 91 33.12 -3.59 8.21
C PRO A 91 32.26 -4.74 7.68
N ILE A 92 32.18 -5.86 8.43
CA ILE A 92 31.03 -6.75 8.30
C ILE A 92 29.91 -5.76 8.16
N VAL A 93 29.23 -5.82 7.03
CA VAL A 93 28.21 -4.89 6.63
C VAL A 93 27.12 -5.01 7.70
N ASN A 94 27.35 -4.37 8.84
CA ASN A 94 26.44 -3.59 9.60
C ASN A 94 26.09 -2.45 8.64
N GLN A 95 25.45 -2.83 7.53
CA GLN A 95 24.29 -2.11 7.10
C GLN A 95 23.46 -2.06 8.37
N GLU A 96 23.64 -0.97 9.13
CA GLU A 96 22.61 -0.48 10.01
C GLU A 96 21.38 -0.49 9.12
N ARG A 97 20.62 -1.58 9.24
CA ARG A 97 19.39 -1.79 8.51
C ARG A 97 18.52 -0.66 9.01
N LYS A 98 18.47 0.43 8.25
CA LYS A 98 17.66 1.59 8.61
C LYS A 98 16.24 1.11 8.75
N THR A 99 15.74 1.09 9.98
CA THR A 99 14.34 0.84 10.29
C THR A 99 13.60 2.09 9.81
N CYS A 100 12.99 1.98 8.64
CA CYS A 100 12.22 3.08 8.07
C CYS A 100 10.87 3.18 8.81
N SER A 101 10.51 4.38 9.22
CA SER A 101 9.20 4.71 9.78
C SER A 101 8.09 4.55 8.73
N GLU A 102 6.84 4.38 9.17
CA GLU A 102 5.68 4.35 8.26
C GLU A 102 5.64 5.56 7.31
N LYS A 103 6.06 6.72 7.82
CA LYS A 103 6.13 7.98 7.07
C LYS A 103 7.08 7.92 5.88
N GLU A 104 8.22 7.27 6.02
CA GLU A 104 9.27 7.22 4.98
C GLU A 104 8.92 6.28 3.83
N ILE A 105 8.08 5.27 4.10
CA ILE A 105 7.71 4.22 3.13
C ILE A 105 6.30 4.40 2.55
N SER A 106 5.60 5.46 2.94
CA SER A 106 4.22 5.74 2.52
C SER A 106 4.15 7.02 1.68
N SER A 107 3.09 7.17 0.89
CA SER A 107 2.75 8.45 0.29
C SER A 107 2.54 9.52 1.37
N TYR A 108 2.81 10.79 1.03
CA TYR A 108 2.64 11.89 1.96
C TYR A 108 1.21 11.91 2.52
N SER A 109 1.12 12.06 3.85
CA SER A 109 -0.12 12.31 4.57
C SER A 109 0.23 13.17 5.78
N PRO A 110 -0.50 14.27 6.03
CA PRO A 110 -0.27 15.13 7.20
C PRO A 110 -0.45 14.39 8.53
N VAL A 111 -1.14 13.24 8.52
CA VAL A 111 -1.28 12.39 9.72
C VAL A 111 0.08 11.88 10.19
N TYR A 112 1.01 11.55 9.28
CA TYR A 112 2.35 11.08 9.65
C TYR A 112 3.23 12.17 10.29
N ASP A 113 2.87 13.45 10.15
CA ASP A 113 3.57 14.55 10.83
C ASP A 113 3.07 14.75 12.27
N ARG A 114 1.92 14.15 12.62
CA ARG A 114 1.18 14.41 13.86
C ARG A 114 0.93 13.16 14.70
N LEU A 115 1.11 11.98 14.12
CA LEU A 115 0.90 10.68 14.74
C LEU A 115 1.97 9.68 14.28
N ASP A 116 2.73 9.14 15.23
CA ASP A 116 3.62 8.00 14.98
C ASP A 116 2.80 6.72 14.85
N ILE A 117 2.57 6.31 13.61
CA ILE A 117 1.82 5.09 13.28
C ILE A 117 2.77 3.90 13.31
N TYR A 118 2.41 2.89 14.09
CA TYR A 118 3.13 1.61 14.16
C TYR A 118 2.38 0.51 13.41
N ARG A 119 3.13 -0.52 13.00
CA ARG A 119 2.55 -1.79 12.56
C ARG A 119 2.57 -2.81 13.69
N SER A 120 1.51 -3.60 13.78
CA SER A 120 1.41 -4.76 14.65
C SER A 120 1.04 -5.99 13.85
N GLU A 121 1.56 -7.14 14.28
CA GLU A 121 1.09 -8.41 13.76
C GLU A 121 -0.29 -8.71 14.35
N PHE A 122 -1.25 -8.90 13.47
CA PHE A 122 -2.60 -9.26 13.82
C PHE A 122 -2.93 -10.62 13.23
N ARG A 123 -3.19 -11.60 14.11
CA ARG A 123 -3.65 -12.94 13.70
C ARG A 123 -5.17 -12.96 13.68
N HIS A 124 -5.75 -12.86 12.51
CA HIS A 124 -7.19 -12.97 12.34
C HIS A 124 -7.58 -14.41 12.01
N ASN A 125 -8.53 -14.95 12.76
CA ASN A 125 -9.32 -16.07 12.28
C ASN A 125 -10.52 -15.51 11.51
N PHE A 126 -10.34 -15.27 10.21
CA PHE A 126 -11.42 -14.81 9.33
C PHE A 126 -12.53 -15.85 9.13
N SER A 127 -12.40 -17.04 9.72
CA SER A 127 -13.34 -18.15 9.59
C SER A 127 -14.46 -18.07 10.63
N ASN A 128 -15.54 -17.35 10.32
CA ASN A 128 -16.80 -17.41 11.09
C ASN A 128 -17.79 -18.44 10.55
N TYR A 129 -17.34 -19.32 9.66
CA TYR A 129 -18.13 -20.44 9.13
C TYR A 129 -18.17 -21.66 10.08
N TRP A 130 -17.61 -21.54 11.30
CA TRP A 130 -17.59 -22.63 12.27
C TRP A 130 -18.70 -22.45 13.32
N PRO A 131 -19.53 -23.49 13.57
CA PRO A 131 -20.72 -23.39 14.45
C PRO A 131 -20.48 -22.89 15.88
N ASN A 132 -19.23 -22.98 16.38
CA ASN A 132 -18.89 -22.71 17.78
C ASN A 132 -18.17 -21.37 18.00
N ASN A 133 -17.90 -20.59 16.95
CA ASN A 133 -17.24 -19.29 17.08
C ASN A 133 -18.28 -18.17 17.04
N LYS A 134 -18.24 -17.28 18.03
CA LYS A 134 -19.05 -16.06 17.99
C LYS A 134 -18.52 -15.15 16.86
N PRO A 135 -19.36 -14.78 15.88
CA PRO A 135 -18.93 -13.87 14.82
C PRO A 135 -18.60 -12.50 15.39
N SER A 136 -17.67 -11.80 14.73
CA SER A 136 -17.44 -10.38 15.00
C SER A 136 -18.74 -9.60 14.85
N ILE A 137 -18.92 -8.51 15.61
CA ILE A 137 -20.07 -7.61 15.47
C ILE A 137 -20.24 -7.16 14.00
N PHE A 138 -19.14 -6.99 13.27
CA PHE A 138 -19.14 -6.57 11.87
C PHE A 138 -19.65 -7.64 10.88
N GLN A 139 -19.87 -8.88 11.33
CA GLN A 139 -20.35 -10.01 10.53
C GLN A 139 -21.74 -10.49 10.95
N GLN A 140 -22.35 -9.83 11.94
CA GLN A 140 -23.70 -10.16 12.39
C GLN A 140 -24.75 -9.58 11.43
N MET A 141 -25.97 -10.14 11.52
CA MET A 141 -27.12 -9.61 10.79
C MET A 141 -27.43 -8.16 11.22
N PRO A 142 -28.05 -7.34 10.35
CA PRO A 142 -28.41 -5.97 10.67
C PRO A 142 -29.15 -5.83 12.02
N SER A 143 -28.64 -4.94 12.86
CA SER A 143 -29.22 -4.54 14.14
C SER A 143 -28.70 -3.14 14.52
N PRO A 144 -29.33 -2.44 15.49
CA PRO A 144 -28.85 -1.15 15.96
C PRO A 144 -27.39 -1.20 16.48
N GLU A 145 -27.00 -2.30 17.12
CA GLU A 145 -25.64 -2.49 17.64
C GLU A 145 -24.63 -2.68 16.51
N VAL A 146 -25.00 -3.42 15.46
CA VAL A 146 -24.18 -3.59 14.25
C VAL A 146 -24.01 -2.26 13.53
N ASP A 147 -25.10 -1.49 13.39
CA ASP A 147 -25.04 -0.17 12.77
C ASP A 147 -24.17 0.80 13.57
N ALA A 148 -24.31 0.85 14.90
CA ALA A 148 -23.45 1.68 15.74
C ALA A 148 -21.96 1.32 15.61
N ALA A 149 -21.64 0.01 15.56
CA ALA A 149 -20.27 -0.45 15.38
C ALA A 149 -19.70 -0.04 14.02
N TRP A 150 -20.44 -0.26 12.94
CA TRP A 150 -20.04 0.14 11.59
C TRP A 150 -19.95 1.67 11.44
N ASP A 151 -20.89 2.41 12.00
CA ASP A 151 -20.96 3.86 11.87
C ASP A 151 -19.78 4.53 12.62
N ARG A 152 -19.33 4.00 13.76
CA ARG A 152 -18.10 4.49 14.44
C ARG A 152 -16.88 4.49 13.52
N ILE A 153 -16.65 3.36 12.84
CA ILE A 153 -15.45 3.14 12.02
C ILE A 153 -15.59 3.61 10.56
N SER A 154 -16.81 3.92 10.12
CA SER A 154 -17.08 4.49 8.78
C SER A 154 -17.33 5.99 8.79
N ASN A 155 -17.40 6.63 9.95
CA ASN A 155 -17.62 8.06 10.04
C ASN A 155 -16.46 8.85 9.40
N GLN A 156 -16.79 9.59 8.34
CA GLN A 156 -15.88 10.41 7.53
C GLN A 156 -15.66 11.82 8.10
N GLN A 157 -15.83 12.00 9.42
CA GLN A 157 -15.50 13.24 10.11
C GLN A 157 -14.11 13.74 9.71
N ALA A 158 -14.09 14.97 9.22
CA ALA A 158 -12.89 15.57 8.69
C ALA A 158 -11.95 16.05 9.80
N ILE A 159 -10.66 15.98 9.54
CA ILE A 159 -9.59 16.57 10.35
C ILE A 159 -9.19 17.93 9.76
N PRO A 160 -8.65 18.86 10.57
CA PRO A 160 -8.10 20.10 10.05
C PRO A 160 -6.79 19.84 9.30
N ILE A 161 -6.68 20.42 8.11
CA ILE A 161 -5.42 20.53 7.37
C ILE A 161 -5.17 21.99 6.98
N SER A 162 -3.91 22.38 6.92
CA SER A 162 -3.46 23.71 6.53
C SER A 162 -3.30 23.83 5.01
N ALA A 163 -3.29 25.07 4.49
CA ALA A 163 -2.97 25.32 3.09
C ALA A 163 -1.62 24.71 2.64
N HIS A 164 -0.64 24.65 3.55
CA HIS A 164 0.64 24.01 3.27
C HIS A 164 0.49 22.49 3.07
N GLU A 165 -0.29 21.83 3.92
CA GLU A 165 -0.53 20.38 3.79
C GLU A 165 -1.39 20.04 2.57
N VAL A 166 -2.37 20.89 2.24
CA VAL A 166 -3.13 20.80 0.98
C VAL A 166 -2.19 20.83 -0.23
N ARG A 167 -1.23 21.75 -0.26
CA ARG A 167 -0.20 21.82 -1.31
C ARG A 167 0.70 20.58 -1.32
N GLN A 168 1.12 20.09 -0.16
CA GLN A 168 1.93 18.86 -0.09
C GLN A 168 1.17 17.61 -0.55
N LEU A 169 -0.15 17.59 -0.40
CA LEU A 169 -1.04 16.56 -0.97
C LEU A 169 -1.22 16.71 -2.49
N GLY A 170 -0.78 17.82 -3.08
CA GLY A 170 -0.84 18.07 -4.52
C GLY A 170 -2.09 18.80 -5.00
N TYR A 171 -2.82 19.47 -4.10
CA TYR A 171 -4.02 20.26 -4.40
C TYR A 171 -3.72 21.77 -4.28
N ASP A 172 -4.44 22.59 -5.05
CA ASP A 172 -4.46 24.03 -4.85
C ASP A 172 -5.43 24.42 -3.71
N PRO A 173 -4.97 25.12 -2.66
CA PRO A 173 -5.84 25.69 -1.63
C PRO A 173 -7.00 26.54 -2.17
N ALA A 174 -6.88 27.15 -3.37
CA ALA A 174 -7.96 27.90 -3.99
C ALA A 174 -9.06 27.01 -4.60
N THR A 175 -8.75 25.74 -4.92
CA THR A 175 -9.72 24.78 -5.47
C THR A 175 -10.37 23.93 -4.41
N VAL A 176 -9.82 23.82 -3.20
CA VAL A 176 -10.40 23.01 -2.11
C VAL A 176 -11.31 23.80 -1.19
N TRP A 177 -12.28 23.11 -0.57
CA TRP A 177 -13.25 23.75 0.32
C TRP A 177 -12.63 24.16 1.67
N PRO A 178 -12.57 25.46 2.02
CA PRO A 178 -12.06 25.92 3.30
C PRO A 178 -13.07 25.65 4.44
N ALA A 179 -12.55 25.51 5.65
CA ALA A 179 -13.37 25.50 6.85
C ALA A 179 -13.90 26.91 7.19
N PRO A 180 -15.14 27.02 7.71
CA PRO A 180 -15.69 28.31 8.13
C PRO A 180 -14.73 29.02 9.06
N THR A 181 -14.28 30.20 8.63
CA THR A 181 -13.23 30.96 9.30
C THR A 181 -13.68 31.48 10.67
N ASP A 182 -14.97 31.79 10.80
CA ASP A 182 -15.62 32.18 12.06
C ASP A 182 -15.64 31.05 13.09
N GLU A 183 -15.58 29.80 12.63
CA GLU A 183 -15.60 28.63 13.51
C GLU A 183 -14.20 28.08 13.82
N PHE A 184 -13.36 27.90 12.80
CA PHE A 184 -12.09 27.18 12.90
C PHE A 184 -10.85 28.06 12.71
N GLY A 185 -11.05 29.35 12.42
CA GLY A 185 -9.97 30.27 12.07
C GLY A 185 -9.58 30.21 10.59
N PRO A 186 -8.80 31.20 10.11
CA PRO A 186 -8.44 31.30 8.71
C PRO A 186 -7.45 30.21 8.29
N GLY A 187 -7.56 29.74 7.05
CA GLY A 187 -6.57 28.83 6.43
C GLY A 187 -6.64 27.37 6.89
N ILE A 188 -7.76 26.98 7.51
CA ILE A 188 -8.10 25.58 7.81
C ILE A 188 -8.95 25.02 6.67
N TYR A 189 -8.68 23.78 6.29
CA TYR A 189 -9.40 23.02 5.27
C TYR A 189 -9.82 21.68 5.85
N TYR A 190 -10.82 21.06 5.22
CA TYR A 190 -11.30 19.73 5.59
C TYR A 190 -10.46 18.65 4.92
N GLY A 191 -9.91 17.73 5.70
CA GLY A 191 -9.28 16.50 5.22
C GLY A 191 -9.99 15.27 5.74
N VAL A 192 -10.21 14.26 4.89
CA VAL A 192 -10.71 12.95 5.32
C VAL A 192 -9.60 11.92 5.15
N ILE A 193 -9.31 11.15 6.21
CA ILE A 193 -8.33 10.07 6.10
C ILE A 193 -8.97 8.94 5.29
N ASP A 194 -8.30 8.55 4.21
CA ASP A 194 -8.87 7.70 3.15
C ASP A 194 -9.45 6.36 3.64
N VAL A 195 -8.85 5.74 4.67
CA VAL A 195 -9.37 4.48 5.25
C VAL A 195 -10.83 4.59 5.72
N PHE A 196 -11.26 5.75 6.24
CA PHE A 196 -12.66 5.93 6.68
C PHE A 196 -13.61 6.08 5.48
N HIS A 197 -13.15 6.64 4.36
CA HIS A 197 -13.92 6.66 3.11
C HIS A 197 -14.05 5.23 2.53
N GLN A 198 -12.96 4.45 2.53
CA GLN A 198 -13.00 3.04 2.11
C GLN A 198 -13.99 2.22 2.96
N ILE A 199 -13.96 2.38 4.29
CA ILE A 199 -14.88 1.68 5.20
C ILE A 199 -16.33 2.21 5.05
N HIS A 200 -16.52 3.50 4.81
CA HIS A 200 -17.82 4.06 4.43
C HIS A 200 -18.38 3.39 3.18
N CYS A 201 -17.61 3.32 2.10
CA CYS A 201 -18.01 2.64 0.88
C CYS A 201 -18.39 1.17 1.13
N LEU A 202 -17.60 0.46 1.95
CA LEU A 202 -17.93 -0.90 2.35
C LEU A 202 -19.23 -0.99 3.16
N ASN A 203 -19.48 -0.07 4.09
CA ASN A 203 -20.72 -0.02 4.87
C ASN A 203 -21.95 0.26 3.98
N MET A 204 -21.82 1.11 2.96
CA MET A 204 -22.90 1.38 2.00
C MET A 204 -23.24 0.15 1.15
N MET A 205 -22.23 -0.59 0.70
CA MET A 205 -22.43 -1.88 0.04
C MET A 205 -23.06 -2.92 0.98
N ARG A 206 -22.61 -2.98 2.24
CA ARG A 206 -23.21 -3.84 3.27
C ARG A 206 -24.68 -3.53 3.45
N LYS A 207 -25.07 -2.27 3.70
CA LYS A 207 -26.47 -1.87 3.89
C LYS A 207 -27.32 -2.22 2.65
N SER A 208 -26.78 -2.04 1.44
CA SER A 208 -27.44 -2.41 0.18
C SER A 208 -27.71 -3.91 0.03
N ALA A 209 -26.91 -4.77 0.65
CA ALA A 209 -27.10 -6.22 0.62
C ALA A 209 -28.27 -6.71 1.51
N PHE A 210 -28.81 -5.85 2.38
CA PHE A 210 -29.89 -6.19 3.32
C PHE A 210 -31.12 -5.27 3.17
N PRO A 211 -31.77 -5.22 2.00
CA PRO A 211 -32.92 -4.34 1.76
C PRO A 211 -34.13 -4.69 2.64
N ALA A 212 -34.22 -5.92 3.16
CA ALA A 212 -35.27 -6.30 4.11
C ALA A 212 -35.20 -5.53 5.44
N TYR A 213 -34.00 -5.06 5.83
CA TYR A 213 -33.81 -4.26 7.04
C TYR A 213 -33.71 -2.76 6.71
N TYR A 214 -32.92 -2.41 5.71
CA TYR A 214 -32.64 -1.01 5.37
C TYR A 214 -33.67 -0.38 4.42
N GLY A 215 -34.57 -1.16 3.84
CA GLY A 215 -35.49 -0.70 2.79
C GLY A 215 -34.78 -0.48 1.45
N ASP A 216 -35.49 0.14 0.52
CA ASP A 216 -34.90 0.52 -0.77
C ASP A 216 -34.12 1.83 -0.65
N LEU A 217 -32.79 1.71 -0.59
CA LEU A 217 -31.89 2.85 -0.48
C LEU A 217 -31.93 3.75 -1.73
N ARG A 218 -32.34 3.23 -2.90
CA ARG A 218 -32.52 4.06 -4.11
C ARG A 218 -33.62 5.09 -3.91
N GLU A 219 -34.72 4.67 -3.29
CA GLU A 219 -35.85 5.53 -3.00
C GLU A 219 -35.51 6.52 -1.87
N GLN A 220 -34.80 6.08 -0.84
CA GLN A 220 -34.40 6.94 0.28
C GLN A 220 -33.45 8.07 -0.15
N TYR A 221 -32.56 7.80 -1.10
CA TYR A 221 -31.55 8.74 -1.56
C TYR A 221 -31.84 9.37 -2.92
N LYS A 222 -33.08 9.28 -3.41
CA LYS A 222 -33.49 9.82 -4.73
C LYS A 222 -33.30 11.33 -4.89
N HIS A 223 -33.21 12.07 -3.78
CA HIS A 223 -33.07 13.52 -3.74
C HIS A 223 -31.62 14.00 -3.61
N ILE A 224 -30.66 13.08 -3.49
CA ILE A 224 -29.24 13.43 -3.46
C ILE A 224 -28.74 13.63 -4.90
N PRO A 225 -27.87 14.63 -5.17
CA PRO A 225 -27.34 14.90 -6.51
C PRO A 225 -26.67 13.69 -7.18
N LEU A 226 -25.99 12.86 -6.39
CA LEU A 226 -25.41 11.60 -6.84
C LEU A 226 -26.45 10.48 -6.69
N LYS A 227 -26.87 9.87 -7.81
CA LYS A 227 -27.81 8.74 -7.77
C LYS A 227 -27.20 7.57 -7.00
N TRP A 228 -28.06 6.82 -6.33
CA TRP A 228 -27.63 5.70 -5.49
C TRP A 228 -26.79 4.65 -6.25
N ASP A 229 -27.18 4.32 -7.49
CA ASP A 229 -26.43 3.36 -8.31
C ASP A 229 -25.03 3.86 -8.67
N ASP A 230 -24.91 5.14 -9.03
CA ASP A 230 -23.61 5.77 -9.32
C ASP A 230 -22.73 5.79 -8.06
N HIS A 231 -23.35 6.05 -6.89
CA HIS A 231 -22.66 6.00 -5.61
C HIS A 231 -22.15 4.58 -5.29
N LEU A 232 -22.94 3.53 -5.54
CA LEU A 232 -22.50 2.15 -5.32
C LEU A 232 -21.37 1.73 -6.26
N LEU A 233 -21.41 2.16 -7.52
CA LEU A 233 -20.32 1.92 -8.47
C LEU A 233 -19.02 2.62 -8.03
N HIS A 234 -19.11 3.87 -7.56
CA HIS A 234 -18.00 4.59 -6.93
C HIS A 234 -17.46 3.85 -5.71
N CYS A 235 -18.34 3.39 -4.82
CA CYS A 235 -17.95 2.64 -3.62
C CYS A 235 -17.21 1.35 -3.98
N GLN A 236 -17.74 0.59 -4.93
CA GLN A 236 -17.12 -0.65 -5.40
C GLN A 236 -15.73 -0.38 -5.99
N TYR A 237 -15.62 0.65 -6.84
CA TYR A 237 -14.36 1.03 -7.46
C TYR A 237 -13.34 1.49 -6.42
N THR A 238 -13.73 2.35 -5.47
CA THR A 238 -12.88 2.85 -4.39
C THR A 238 -12.28 1.72 -3.56
N VAL A 239 -13.12 0.75 -3.13
CA VAL A 239 -12.65 -0.41 -2.37
C VAL A 239 -11.71 -1.29 -3.21
N LEU A 240 -12.05 -1.55 -4.48
CA LEU A 240 -11.18 -2.31 -5.38
C LEU A 240 -9.81 -1.63 -5.56
N ARG A 241 -9.78 -0.31 -5.76
CA ARG A 241 -8.55 0.47 -5.91
C ARG A 241 -7.69 0.41 -4.65
N ALA A 242 -8.29 0.50 -3.48
CA ALA A 242 -7.58 0.33 -2.21
C ALA A 242 -6.97 -1.07 -2.08
N LEU A 243 -7.73 -2.13 -2.39
CA LEU A 243 -7.23 -3.51 -2.35
C LEU A 243 -6.09 -3.76 -3.34
N MET A 244 -6.18 -3.20 -4.56
CA MET A 244 -5.12 -3.30 -5.56
C MET A 244 -3.88 -2.49 -5.18
N CYS A 245 -4.05 -1.32 -4.54
CA CYS A 245 -2.95 -0.48 -4.09
C CYS A 245 -2.17 -1.14 -2.94
N HIS A 246 -2.88 -1.83 -2.05
CA HIS A 246 -2.32 -2.53 -0.90
C HIS A 246 -2.13 -4.03 -1.15
N ALA A 247 -2.08 -4.45 -2.42
CA ALA A 247 -2.11 -5.85 -2.87
C ALA A 247 -1.39 -6.80 -1.90
N ASP A 248 -2.21 -7.48 -1.10
CA ASP A 248 -1.74 -8.33 -0.03
C ASP A 248 -1.17 -9.63 -0.61
N VAL A 249 0.07 -9.94 -0.22
CA VAL A 249 0.83 -11.10 -0.72
C VAL A 249 0.84 -12.26 0.28
N GLU A 250 0.11 -12.16 1.38
CA GLU A 250 -0.07 -13.28 2.30
C GLU A 250 -0.76 -14.45 1.62
N VAL A 251 -0.20 -15.64 1.83
CA VAL A 251 -0.63 -16.85 1.16
C VAL A 251 -1.59 -17.63 2.04
N GLN A 252 -2.79 -17.88 1.51
CA GLN A 252 -3.74 -18.82 2.09
C GLN A 252 -3.34 -20.24 1.69
N VAL A 253 -3.37 -21.16 2.66
CA VAL A 253 -2.97 -22.55 2.44
C VAL A 253 -4.17 -23.48 2.44
N GLY A 254 -4.05 -24.58 1.69
CA GLY A 254 -5.02 -25.65 1.72
C GLY A 254 -5.09 -26.35 3.07
N GLN A 255 -6.30 -26.63 3.55
CA GLN A 255 -6.58 -27.34 4.78
C GLN A 255 -7.67 -28.40 4.57
N LYS A 256 -7.58 -29.48 5.36
CA LYS A 256 -8.60 -30.53 5.44
C LYS A 256 -9.63 -30.14 6.49
N PHE A 257 -10.92 -30.13 6.13
CA PHE A 257 -12.01 -29.93 7.07
C PHE A 257 -12.82 -31.21 7.24
N LYS A 258 -13.13 -31.55 8.50
CA LYS A 258 -13.93 -32.73 8.81
C LYS A 258 -15.32 -32.58 8.19
N GLY A 259 -15.74 -33.58 7.41
CA GLY A 259 -17.07 -33.60 6.77
C GLY A 259 -17.17 -32.85 5.45
N TRP A 260 -16.08 -32.24 4.95
CA TRP A 260 -16.05 -31.54 3.67
C TRP A 260 -15.06 -32.21 2.72
N PRO A 261 -15.51 -32.80 1.61
CA PRO A 261 -14.61 -33.40 0.64
C PRO A 261 -13.75 -32.34 -0.07
N GLY A 262 -12.56 -32.72 -0.49
CA GLY A 262 -11.69 -31.88 -1.33
C GLY A 262 -10.77 -30.91 -0.60
N LEU A 263 -10.12 -30.06 -1.38
CA LEU A 263 -9.24 -28.99 -0.93
C LEU A 263 -10.08 -27.82 -0.41
N ASN A 264 -9.91 -27.46 0.86
CA ASN A 264 -10.54 -26.28 1.42
C ASN A 264 -9.46 -25.25 1.78
N MET A 265 -9.78 -23.96 1.81
CA MET A 265 -8.81 -22.91 2.16
C MET A 265 -8.84 -22.61 3.65
N ASN A 266 -7.66 -22.48 4.26
CA ASN A 266 -7.52 -21.86 5.57
C ASN A 266 -7.50 -20.34 5.39
N PHE A 267 -8.59 -19.70 5.80
CA PHE A 267 -8.70 -18.25 5.75
C PHE A 267 -8.00 -17.57 6.93
N ALA A 268 -7.47 -18.28 7.92
CA ALA A 268 -6.68 -17.65 8.97
C ALA A 268 -5.32 -17.22 8.43
N SER A 269 -4.96 -15.96 8.64
CA SER A 269 -3.63 -15.43 8.30
C SER A 269 -3.13 -14.48 9.38
N THR A 270 -1.80 -14.36 9.47
CA THR A 270 -1.14 -13.35 10.30
C THR A 270 -0.78 -12.19 9.39
N LYS A 271 -1.32 -11.02 9.71
CA LYS A 271 -1.11 -9.79 8.93
C LYS A 271 -0.23 -8.80 9.67
N SER A 272 0.61 -8.06 8.95
CA SER A 272 1.26 -6.86 9.51
C SER A 272 0.43 -5.63 9.12
N CYS A 273 -0.37 -5.12 10.06
CA CYS A 273 -1.31 -4.03 9.83
C CYS A 273 -0.84 -2.76 10.54
N ARG A 274 -1.16 -1.59 9.98
CA ARG A 274 -1.13 -0.34 10.76
C ARG A 274 -2.16 -0.45 11.89
N ASP A 275 -1.83 0.09 13.07
CA ASP A 275 -2.76 0.12 14.19
C ASP A 275 -3.98 1.00 13.86
N PHE A 276 -5.08 0.36 13.48
CA PHE A 276 -6.30 1.04 13.09
C PHE A 276 -6.96 1.77 14.27
N GLU A 277 -6.91 1.21 15.48
CA GLU A 277 -7.53 1.83 16.65
C GLU A 277 -6.78 3.10 17.06
N GLN A 278 -5.44 3.10 16.93
CA GLN A 278 -4.63 4.29 17.11
C GLN A 278 -5.03 5.40 16.13
N ILE A 279 -5.19 5.08 14.84
CA ILE A 279 -5.61 6.04 13.81
C ILE A 279 -7.04 6.54 14.08
N LEU A 280 -7.97 5.65 14.43
CA LEU A 280 -9.36 5.98 14.75
C LEU A 280 -9.45 6.92 15.95
N THR A 281 -8.78 6.58 17.05
CA THR A 281 -8.77 7.39 18.28
C THR A 281 -8.17 8.77 18.01
N TRP A 282 -7.07 8.83 17.25
CA TRP A 282 -6.47 10.11 16.87
C TRP A 282 -7.41 10.94 16.00
N LYS A 283 -8.08 10.34 15.01
CA LYS A 283 -9.09 11.03 14.19
C LYS A 283 -10.23 11.57 15.06
N GLU A 284 -10.81 10.76 15.93
CA GLU A 284 -11.91 11.16 16.81
C GLU A 284 -11.52 12.33 17.74
N ALA A 285 -10.27 12.36 18.20
CA ALA A 285 -9.74 13.45 19.03
C ALA A 285 -9.48 14.75 18.25
N ASN A 286 -9.15 14.65 16.96
CA ASN A 286 -8.75 15.79 16.11
C ASN A 286 -9.83 16.19 15.09
N ALA A 287 -10.99 15.53 15.09
CA ALA A 287 -12.06 15.82 14.15
C ALA A 287 -12.62 17.24 14.34
N LEU A 288 -12.88 17.91 13.21
CA LEU A 288 -13.63 19.15 13.16
C LEU A 288 -15.08 18.86 13.59
N LYS A 289 -15.58 19.67 14.53
CA LYS A 289 -16.94 19.54 15.08
C LYS A 289 -17.73 20.82 14.81
N PRO A 290 -18.41 20.89 13.64
CA PRO A 290 -19.24 22.03 13.30
C PRO A 290 -20.31 22.30 14.36
N LYS A 291 -20.52 23.56 14.73
CA LYS A 291 -21.54 24.01 15.69
C LYS A 291 -22.96 23.90 15.16
N GLY A 292 -23.14 23.70 13.85
CA GLY A 292 -24.44 23.65 13.20
C GLY A 292 -24.40 22.92 11.87
N PRO A 293 -25.57 22.78 11.21
CA PRO A 293 -25.64 22.22 9.88
C PRO A 293 -24.90 23.12 8.88
N TRP A 294 -24.31 22.48 7.89
CA TRP A 294 -23.76 23.15 6.73
C TRP A 294 -24.86 23.92 6.00
N THR A 295 -24.66 25.23 5.85
CA THR A 295 -25.61 26.13 5.18
C THR A 295 -25.03 26.76 3.91
N GLU A 296 -23.72 26.67 3.73
CA GLU A 296 -23.04 27.12 2.52
C GLU A 296 -23.19 26.07 1.41
N TYR A 297 -23.59 26.56 0.23
CA TYR A 297 -23.59 25.79 -1.00
C TYR A 297 -22.45 26.30 -1.88
N PRO A 298 -21.76 25.43 -2.63
CA PRO A 298 -20.76 25.88 -3.58
C PRO A 298 -21.37 26.80 -4.63
N ASP A 299 -20.79 28.00 -4.81
CA ASP A 299 -21.19 28.94 -5.87
C ASP A 299 -20.93 28.37 -7.28
N VAL A 300 -19.96 27.44 -7.38
CA VAL A 300 -19.61 26.65 -8.57
C VAL A 300 -19.18 25.25 -8.13
N PRO A 301 -19.54 24.19 -8.87
CA PRO A 301 -19.05 22.86 -8.55
C PRO A 301 -17.53 22.87 -8.70
N ILE A 302 -16.80 22.54 -7.63
CA ILE A 302 -15.36 22.31 -7.66
C ILE A 302 -15.16 21.01 -8.43
N ILE A 303 -15.02 21.15 -9.74
CA ILE A 303 -14.67 20.08 -10.66
C ILE A 303 -13.30 20.48 -11.17
N GLU A 304 -12.26 19.83 -10.67
CA GLU A 304 -11.00 19.78 -11.41
C GLU A 304 -11.32 19.03 -12.70
N GLN A 305 -11.46 19.79 -13.80
CA GLN A 305 -11.36 19.20 -15.13
C GLN A 305 -9.88 18.98 -15.36
N ASP A 306 -9.48 17.72 -15.46
CA ASP A 306 -8.18 17.45 -16.03
C ASP A 306 -8.14 17.90 -17.51
N PRO A 307 -6.94 18.16 -18.07
CA PRO A 307 -6.81 18.56 -19.48
C PRO A 307 -7.35 17.51 -20.46
N GLU A 308 -7.62 16.28 -20.01
CA GLU A 308 -8.21 15.20 -20.78
C GLU A 308 -9.76 15.25 -20.81
N GLY A 309 -10.37 16.23 -20.13
CA GLY A 309 -11.82 16.39 -20.04
C GLY A 309 -12.48 15.30 -19.18
N VAL A 310 -11.71 14.58 -18.39
CA VAL A 310 -12.19 13.58 -17.44
C VAL A 310 -12.47 14.29 -16.11
N LEU A 311 -13.68 14.05 -15.60
CA LEU A 311 -14.10 14.50 -14.29
C LEU A 311 -13.34 13.66 -13.25
N THR A 312 -12.14 14.08 -12.86
CA THR A 312 -11.36 13.32 -11.89
C THR A 312 -11.32 14.02 -10.52
N PRO A 313 -11.67 13.31 -9.43
CA PRO A 313 -11.42 13.78 -8.06
C PRO A 313 -9.93 13.60 -7.66
N TYR A 314 -9.02 13.50 -8.64
CA TYR A 314 -7.61 13.21 -8.41
C TYR A 314 -6.81 14.50 -8.28
N GLY A 315 -6.91 15.17 -7.14
CA GLY A 315 -5.84 16.09 -6.76
C GLY A 315 -4.63 15.27 -6.33
N ASN A 316 -3.76 15.13 -7.31
CA ASN A 316 -2.38 14.76 -7.23
C ASN A 316 -1.92 14.80 -8.69
N HIS A 317 -1.45 15.96 -9.14
CA HIS A 317 -0.89 16.12 -10.49
C HIS A 317 0.42 15.32 -10.71
N MET A 318 0.86 14.46 -9.77
CA MET A 318 2.03 13.59 -9.99
C MET A 318 1.80 12.72 -11.22
N GLY A 319 2.55 13.03 -12.28
CA GLY A 319 2.55 12.31 -13.55
C GLY A 319 1.79 13.02 -14.68
N LEU A 320 1.14 14.17 -14.46
CA LEU A 320 0.47 14.93 -15.53
C LEU A 320 1.49 15.45 -16.55
N GLU A 321 2.59 16.05 -16.07
CA GLU A 321 3.70 16.49 -16.93
C GLU A 321 4.40 15.32 -17.61
N GLU A 322 4.67 14.22 -16.90
CA GLU A 322 5.27 13.01 -17.48
C GLU A 322 4.36 12.36 -18.54
N TRP A 323 3.05 12.40 -18.33
CA TRP A 323 2.07 11.96 -19.32
C TRP A 323 2.04 12.93 -20.51
N ALA A 324 1.97 14.23 -20.28
CA ALA A 324 1.93 15.24 -21.33
C ALA A 324 3.19 15.18 -22.19
N ASP A 325 4.38 15.07 -21.58
CA ASP A 325 5.65 14.83 -22.27
C ASP A 325 5.60 13.51 -23.07
N SER A 326 5.04 12.44 -22.49
CA SER A 326 4.84 11.17 -23.22
C SER A 326 3.86 11.28 -24.41
N GLN A 327 3.00 12.29 -24.42
CA GLN A 327 2.07 12.60 -25.51
C GLN A 327 2.57 13.74 -26.42
N GLY A 328 3.75 14.33 -26.15
CA GLY A 328 4.25 15.51 -26.86
C GLY A 328 3.39 16.76 -26.66
N ILE A 329 2.65 16.84 -25.55
CA ILE A 329 1.80 17.97 -25.17
C ILE A 329 2.63 18.91 -24.28
N THR A 330 2.73 20.17 -24.66
CA THR A 330 3.31 21.21 -23.81
C THR A 330 2.23 21.78 -22.90
N LEU A 331 2.35 21.55 -21.59
CA LEU A 331 1.45 22.13 -20.60
C LEU A 331 1.86 23.58 -20.33
N ASN A 332 0.91 24.51 -20.43
CA ASN A 332 1.13 25.89 -20.05
C ASN A 332 0.76 26.06 -18.58
N ILE A 333 1.75 25.98 -17.69
CA ILE A 333 1.54 26.03 -16.23
C ILE A 333 1.43 27.50 -15.81
N PRO A 334 0.28 27.94 -15.27
CA PRO A 334 0.13 29.28 -14.73
C PRO A 334 1.16 29.58 -13.61
N PRO A 335 1.69 30.82 -13.48
CA PRO A 335 2.68 31.17 -12.47
C PRO A 335 2.24 30.89 -11.02
N ASP A 336 0.94 30.94 -10.76
CA ASP A 336 0.32 30.61 -9.48
C ASP A 336 0.32 29.11 -9.13
N LEU A 337 0.66 28.24 -10.09
CA LEU A 337 0.85 26.81 -9.90
C LEU A 337 2.35 26.41 -9.82
N GLU A 338 3.28 27.37 -9.77
CA GLU A 338 4.73 27.08 -9.68
C GLU A 338 5.14 26.39 -8.37
N TRP A 339 4.30 26.43 -7.33
CA TRP A 339 4.60 25.87 -6.00
C TRP A 339 4.62 24.32 -5.97
N GLN A 340 4.32 23.63 -7.06
CA GLN A 340 4.20 22.18 -7.08
C GLN A 340 5.51 21.48 -6.65
N PRO A 341 5.46 20.47 -5.75
CA PRO A 341 6.59 20.15 -4.87
C PRO A 341 7.75 19.36 -5.51
N LYS A 342 7.66 19.01 -6.80
CA LYS A 342 8.63 18.15 -7.49
C LYS A 342 8.73 18.50 -8.98
N HIS A 343 9.30 19.64 -9.38
CA HIS A 343 10.15 19.80 -10.57
C HIS A 343 10.52 21.28 -10.82
N GLN A 344 11.63 21.51 -11.55
CA GLN A 344 12.03 22.82 -12.05
C GLN A 344 11.21 23.13 -13.29
N HIS A 345 10.37 24.17 -13.22
CA HIS A 345 9.61 24.67 -14.36
C HIS A 345 10.58 25.08 -15.46
N HIS A 346 10.56 24.36 -16.58
CA HIS A 346 11.26 24.81 -17.77
C HIS A 346 10.44 25.95 -18.38
N HIS A 347 10.81 27.18 -18.02
CA HIS A 347 10.29 28.36 -18.70
C HIS A 347 10.59 28.22 -20.20
N ALA A 348 9.54 28.14 -21.01
CA ALA A 348 9.68 28.40 -22.43
C ALA A 348 10.22 29.83 -22.57
N ASN A 349 11.42 29.97 -23.13
CA ASN A 349 11.95 31.28 -23.45
C ASN A 349 10.94 32.00 -24.34
N ASP A 350 10.49 33.17 -23.89
CA ASP A 350 9.75 34.12 -24.71
C ASP A 350 10.54 34.38 -26.00
N GLY A 351 9.95 33.99 -27.13
CA GLY A 351 10.44 34.21 -28.47
C GLY A 351 9.33 34.71 -29.37
#